data_AF-A0ABD2Q5Z6-F1
#
_entry.id   AF-A0ABD2Q5Z6-F1
#
_cell.length_a   1.000
_cell.length_b   1.000
_cell.length_c   1.000
_cell.angle_alpha   90.00
_cell.angle_beta   90.00
_cell.angle_gamma   90.00
#
_symmetry.space_group_name_H-M   'P 1'
#
loop_
_entity.id
_entity.type
_entity.pdbx_description
1 polymer ?
#
loop_
_entity_poly.entity_id
_entity_poly.type
_entity_poly.pdbx_seq_one_letter_code
_entity_poly.pdbx_strand_id
1 'polypeptide(L)'
;MQDVEALYEIFPDEILGSGQFGVVYGGRHRKKQRDVAIKVIDKLRFPTREEAQLKNEVAILQNLRHPGVVNLDRMFETEERVFVIMEKMRGDMLEMILTSQQGRLTEREAKYLTAQILVALRYLHLRSIVHCDLKPENVLLTCPVGPSYAVAQRFPLAKLCDFGFARIIGDKSFRRSLVGTPAYLAPEVLKNKGYNRAIDMWSVGVIMYVSLSGTFPFNEDEEITDQINNAAFMFPAKPWQEISEQAIDLITKLLQLKLKKRYSVARSLNHEWMQDFTAATNLIGFDSLQDYVSWSDLRRLEASIGKGKRFLTASGDDSTWEAFRNVWNSKKDNGSQLPEWQAIGWNNQCQFSSVLYRATEQI
;
A
#
# COMPACT_ATOMS: atom_id res chain seq x y z
N MET A 1 16.53 -25.13 18.52
CA MET A 1 16.08 -25.59 17.19
C MET A 1 14.84 -26.48 17.24
N GLN A 2 14.69 -27.34 18.26
CA GLN A 2 13.64 -28.38 18.33
C GLN A 2 12.18 -27.89 18.21
N ASP A 3 11.86 -26.62 18.50
CA ASP A 3 10.45 -26.15 18.49
C ASP A 3 9.97 -25.54 17.16
N VAL A 4 10.84 -24.86 16.39
CA VAL A 4 10.42 -24.23 15.12
C VAL A 4 10.32 -25.27 14.01
N GLU A 5 11.32 -26.15 13.88
CA GLU A 5 11.38 -27.19 12.85
C GLU A 5 10.32 -28.28 13.05
N ALA A 6 9.84 -28.47 14.28
CA ALA A 6 8.74 -29.37 14.59
C ALA A 6 7.39 -28.90 14.02
N LEU A 7 7.20 -27.58 13.90
CA LEU A 7 5.93 -26.98 13.45
C LEU A 7 6.00 -26.44 12.02
N TYR A 8 7.17 -25.99 11.59
CA TYR A 8 7.41 -25.33 10.31
C TYR A 8 8.57 -25.96 9.57
N GLU A 9 8.45 -25.99 8.26
CA GLU A 9 9.51 -26.32 7.33
C GLU A 9 9.97 -25.01 6.69
N ILE A 10 11.27 -24.71 6.77
CA ILE A 10 11.90 -23.55 6.14
C ILE A 10 12.47 -24.02 4.81
N PHE A 11 12.25 -23.26 3.73
CA PHE A 11 12.80 -23.53 2.41
C PHE A 11 14.02 -22.63 2.19
N PRO A 12 15.27 -23.11 2.38
CA PRO A 12 16.47 -22.27 2.34
C PRO A 12 16.71 -21.63 0.97
N ASP A 13 16.27 -22.31 -0.09
CA ASP A 13 16.41 -21.87 -1.49
C ASP A 13 15.31 -20.87 -1.91
N GLU A 14 14.27 -20.68 -1.09
CA GLU A 14 13.18 -19.73 -1.36
C GLU A 14 13.36 -18.47 -0.52
N ILE A 15 14.28 -17.60 -0.91
CA ILE A 15 14.46 -16.28 -0.27
C ILE A 15 13.39 -15.33 -0.80
N LEU A 16 12.52 -14.85 0.10
CA LEU A 16 11.47 -13.89 -0.22
C LEU A 16 11.94 -12.43 -0.07
N GLY A 17 12.99 -12.22 0.71
CA GLY A 17 13.58 -10.89 0.90
C GLY A 17 14.75 -10.92 1.88
N SER A 18 15.57 -9.89 1.84
CA SER A 18 16.65 -9.65 2.80
C SER A 18 16.53 -8.22 3.32
N GLY A 19 16.44 -8.07 4.63
CA GLY A 19 16.33 -6.78 5.30
C GLY A 19 17.51 -6.53 6.20
N GLN A 20 17.55 -5.32 6.79
CA GLN A 20 18.61 -4.93 7.73
C GLN A 20 18.76 -5.90 8.90
N PHE A 21 17.67 -6.50 9.38
CA PHE A 21 17.65 -7.34 10.57
C PHE A 21 17.77 -8.85 10.27
N GLY A 22 17.72 -9.28 9.01
CA GLY A 22 17.73 -10.71 8.70
C GLY A 22 17.16 -11.06 7.33
N VAL A 23 17.09 -12.37 7.06
CA VAL A 23 16.61 -12.92 5.79
C VAL A 23 15.22 -13.49 5.98
N VAL A 24 14.33 -13.24 5.03
CA VAL A 24 12.97 -13.80 4.99
C VAL A 24 12.95 -14.96 4.02
N TYR A 25 12.61 -16.13 4.54
CA TYR A 25 12.47 -17.36 3.76
C TYR A 25 11.00 -17.72 3.57
N GLY A 26 10.71 -18.38 2.47
CA GLY A 26 9.49 -19.16 2.31
C GLY A 26 9.53 -20.39 3.19
N GLY A 27 8.35 -20.86 3.58
CA GLY A 27 8.21 -22.07 4.35
C GLY A 27 6.78 -22.58 4.38
N ARG A 28 6.57 -23.67 5.10
CA ARG A 28 5.26 -24.32 5.25
C ARG A 28 5.01 -24.75 6.67
N HIS A 29 3.81 -24.46 7.18
CA HIS A 29 3.34 -25.04 8.43
C HIS A 29 3.05 -26.53 8.24
N ARG A 30 3.78 -27.41 8.93
CA ARG A 30 3.74 -28.88 8.70
C ARG A 30 2.36 -29.51 8.90
N LYS A 31 1.65 -29.16 9.99
CA LYS A 31 0.31 -29.71 10.26
C LYS A 31 -0.79 -29.12 9.37
N LYS A 32 -0.77 -27.80 9.16
CA LYS A 32 -1.82 -27.07 8.42
C LYS A 32 -1.60 -27.06 6.91
N GLN A 33 -0.43 -27.47 6.45
CA GLN A 33 0.00 -27.41 5.04
C GLN A 33 -0.21 -26.01 4.41
N ARG A 34 -0.04 -24.98 5.23
CA ARG A 34 -0.22 -23.57 4.84
C ARG A 34 1.14 -22.92 4.63
N ASP A 35 1.31 -22.20 3.52
CA ASP A 35 2.53 -21.46 3.27
C ASP A 35 2.70 -20.28 4.24
N VAL A 36 3.94 -20.03 4.64
CA VAL A 36 4.34 -18.99 5.59
C VAL A 36 5.59 -18.26 5.12
N ALA A 37 5.78 -17.03 5.60
CA ALA A 37 7.03 -16.29 5.50
C ALA A 37 7.73 -16.34 6.86
N ILE A 38 9.04 -16.59 6.86
CA ILE A 38 9.84 -16.85 8.05
C ILE A 38 11.02 -15.88 8.04
N LYS A 39 10.93 -14.80 8.82
CA LYS A 39 12.05 -13.86 9.03
C LYS A 39 12.99 -14.47 10.05
N VAL A 40 14.21 -14.79 9.62
CA VAL A 40 15.28 -15.38 10.44
C VAL A 40 16.31 -14.29 10.73
N ILE A 41 16.55 -14.09 12.02
CA ILE A 41 17.35 -12.97 12.52
C ILE A 41 18.45 -13.55 13.39
N ASP A 42 19.70 -13.23 13.05
CA ASP A 42 20.90 -13.75 13.72
C ASP A 42 21.32 -12.80 14.85
N LYS A 43 21.19 -13.25 16.10
CA LYS A 43 21.53 -12.45 17.28
C LYS A 43 23.02 -12.14 17.37
N LEU A 44 23.88 -12.97 16.79
CA LEU A 44 25.34 -12.78 16.84
C LEU A 44 25.79 -11.67 15.87
N ARG A 45 25.00 -11.39 14.83
CA ARG A 45 25.26 -10.30 13.88
C ARG A 45 24.80 -8.93 14.38
N PHE A 46 23.90 -8.88 15.37
CA PHE A 46 23.19 -7.67 15.77
C PHE A 46 23.30 -7.44 17.29
N PRO A 47 24.25 -6.63 17.79
CA PRO A 47 24.46 -6.42 19.23
C PRO A 47 23.26 -5.74 19.92
N THR A 48 23.04 -6.09 21.20
CA THR A 48 22.05 -5.64 22.22
C THR A 48 20.99 -4.55 21.91
N ARG A 49 21.29 -3.48 21.15
CA ARG A 49 20.32 -2.43 20.79
C ARG A 49 19.28 -2.91 19.76
N GLU A 50 19.66 -3.81 18.87
CA GLU A 50 18.77 -4.35 17.82
C GLU A 50 17.87 -5.48 18.37
N GLU A 51 18.33 -6.20 19.39
CA GLU A 51 17.48 -7.14 20.16
C GLU A 51 16.26 -6.45 20.78
N ALA A 52 16.44 -5.23 21.29
CA ALA A 52 15.33 -4.43 21.81
C ALA A 52 14.34 -4.01 20.71
N GLN A 53 14.83 -3.71 19.50
CA GLN A 53 13.97 -3.38 18.35
C GLN A 53 13.16 -4.58 17.88
N LEU A 54 13.76 -5.78 17.91
CA LEU A 54 13.11 -7.04 17.57
C LEU A 54 11.99 -7.41 18.55
N LYS A 55 12.27 -7.30 19.85
CA LYS A 55 11.26 -7.50 20.90
C LYS A 55 10.11 -6.50 20.74
N ASN A 56 10.41 -5.27 20.35
CA ASN A 56 9.41 -4.26 20.05
C ASN A 56 8.59 -4.59 18.77
N GLU A 57 9.21 -5.03 17.67
CA GLU A 57 8.52 -5.47 16.45
C GLU A 57 7.50 -6.57 16.77
N VAL A 58 7.94 -7.61 17.48
CA VAL A 58 7.07 -8.73 17.86
C VAL A 58 5.96 -8.26 18.81
N ALA A 59 6.29 -7.46 19.84
CA ALA A 59 5.30 -6.95 20.78
C ALA A 59 4.24 -6.10 20.10
N ILE A 60 4.63 -5.28 19.11
CA ILE A 60 3.69 -4.53 18.28
C ILE A 60 2.82 -5.51 17.49
N LEU A 61 3.41 -6.38 16.66
CA LEU A 61 2.69 -7.29 15.76
C LEU A 61 1.74 -8.24 16.50
N GLN A 62 2.09 -8.72 17.70
CA GLN A 62 1.23 -9.57 18.52
C GLN A 62 -0.12 -8.90 18.88
N ASN A 63 -0.14 -7.57 18.97
CA ASN A 63 -1.32 -6.78 19.34
C ASN A 63 -2.06 -6.21 18.12
N LEU A 64 -1.60 -6.51 16.89
CA LEU A 64 -2.25 -6.06 15.66
C LEU A 64 -3.13 -7.15 15.06
N ARG A 65 -4.36 -6.76 14.75
CA ARG A 65 -5.38 -7.56 14.05
C ARG A 65 -6.12 -6.66 13.09
N HIS A 66 -5.64 -6.59 11.84
CA HIS A 66 -6.26 -5.77 10.81
C HIS A 66 -5.99 -6.36 9.41
N PRO A 67 -6.98 -6.37 8.48
CA PRO A 67 -6.79 -6.93 7.15
C PRO A 67 -5.68 -6.28 6.31
N GLY A 68 -5.36 -5.01 6.57
CA GLY A 68 -4.26 -4.28 5.92
C GLY A 68 -2.90 -4.36 6.65
N VAL A 69 -2.73 -5.28 7.60
CA VAL A 69 -1.46 -5.52 8.30
C VAL A 69 -1.15 -7.02 8.22
N VAL A 70 0.11 -7.38 8.00
CA VAL A 70 0.54 -8.77 7.96
C VAL A 70 0.24 -9.48 9.29
N ASN A 71 -0.35 -10.67 9.23
CA ASN A 71 -0.62 -11.47 10.42
C ASN A 71 0.63 -12.19 10.88
N LEU A 72 0.98 -11.96 12.15
CA LEU A 72 1.91 -12.80 12.89
C LEU A 72 1.22 -14.12 13.30
N ASP A 73 1.81 -15.24 12.90
CA ASP A 73 1.37 -16.59 13.33
C ASP A 73 2.02 -16.95 14.66
N ARG A 74 3.36 -16.87 14.75
CA ARG A 74 4.13 -17.22 15.94
C ARG A 74 5.53 -16.61 15.91
N MET A 75 6.16 -16.51 17.08
CA MET A 75 7.59 -16.19 17.22
C MET A 75 8.28 -17.35 17.94
N PHE A 76 9.49 -17.69 17.51
CA PHE A 76 10.40 -18.56 18.24
C PHE A 76 11.71 -17.84 18.50
N GLU A 77 12.31 -18.12 19.64
CA GLU A 77 13.58 -17.55 20.05
C GLU A 77 14.50 -18.67 20.50
N THR A 78 15.72 -18.69 19.97
CA THR A 78 16.83 -19.53 20.44
C THR A 78 17.94 -18.64 21.00
N GLU A 79 18.99 -19.24 21.55
CA GLU A 79 20.17 -18.49 22.00
C GLU A 79 20.80 -17.65 20.88
N GLU A 80 20.82 -18.19 19.66
CA GLU A 80 21.50 -17.57 18.52
C GLU A 80 20.57 -16.86 17.54
N ARG A 81 19.28 -17.20 17.48
CA ARG A 81 18.38 -16.74 16.41
C ARG A 81 16.98 -16.41 16.89
N VAL A 82 16.32 -15.49 16.19
CA VAL A 82 14.89 -15.22 16.30
C VAL A 82 14.21 -15.60 14.99
N PHE A 83 13.06 -16.27 15.09
CA PHE A 83 12.22 -16.67 13.97
C PHE A 83 10.85 -16.01 14.12
N VAL A 84 10.49 -15.14 13.18
CA VAL A 84 9.18 -14.48 13.13
C VAL A 84 8.37 -15.10 12.00
N ILE A 85 7.32 -15.84 12.35
CA ILE A 85 6.47 -16.56 11.40
C ILE A 85 5.26 -15.72 11.05
N MET A 86 5.11 -15.39 9.78
CA MET A 86 4.06 -14.53 9.24
C MET A 86 3.29 -15.23 8.13
N GLU A 87 2.11 -14.71 7.78
CA GLU A 87 1.45 -15.11 6.55
C GLU A 87 2.33 -14.81 5.32
N LYS A 88 2.38 -15.75 4.37
CA LYS A 88 3.11 -15.56 3.11
C LYS A 88 2.28 -14.71 2.16
N MET A 89 2.89 -13.68 1.61
CA MET A 89 2.33 -12.83 0.56
C MET A 89 2.96 -13.18 -0.78
N ARG A 90 2.39 -12.72 -1.89
CA ARG A 90 2.76 -13.19 -3.24
C ARG A 90 3.64 -12.23 -4.05
N GLY A 91 3.88 -11.04 -3.52
CA GLY A 91 4.69 -9.99 -4.11
C GLY A 91 4.54 -8.71 -3.29
N ASP A 92 5.15 -7.64 -3.76
CA ASP A 92 5.05 -6.32 -3.16
C ASP A 92 4.71 -5.23 -4.18
N MET A 93 4.46 -4.03 -3.69
CA MET A 93 4.06 -2.90 -4.52
C MET A 93 5.21 -2.38 -5.40
N LEU A 94 6.47 -2.55 -5.01
CA LEU A 94 7.62 -2.18 -5.85
C LEU A 94 7.69 -3.09 -7.07
N GLU A 95 7.56 -4.41 -6.86
CA GLU A 95 7.50 -5.39 -7.94
C GLU A 95 6.36 -5.05 -8.92
N MET A 96 5.18 -4.67 -8.39
CA MET A 96 4.04 -4.25 -9.22
C MET A 96 4.35 -3.00 -10.07
N ILE A 97 5.07 -2.02 -9.51
CA ILE A 97 5.50 -0.82 -10.25
C ILE A 97 6.50 -1.19 -11.34
N LEU A 98 7.54 -1.98 -11.01
CA LEU A 98 8.65 -2.29 -11.90
C LEU A 98 8.27 -3.23 -13.05
N THR A 99 7.29 -4.12 -12.82
CA THR A 99 6.80 -5.06 -13.85
C THR A 99 5.69 -4.47 -14.71
N SER A 100 5.16 -3.30 -14.35
CA SER A 100 4.23 -2.55 -15.20
C SER A 100 4.91 -2.15 -16.50
N GLN A 101 4.18 -2.23 -17.63
CA GLN A 101 4.70 -1.89 -18.95
C GLN A 101 5.26 -0.46 -19.04
N GLN A 102 4.71 0.47 -18.26
CA GLN A 102 5.12 1.86 -18.25
C GLN A 102 6.12 2.19 -17.13
N GLY A 103 6.52 1.20 -16.32
CA GLY A 103 7.33 1.42 -15.11
C GLY A 103 6.63 2.25 -14.03
N ARG A 104 5.30 2.35 -14.10
CA ARG A 104 4.41 3.10 -13.21
C ARG A 104 3.04 2.45 -13.17
N LEU A 105 2.27 2.71 -12.13
CA LEU A 105 0.89 2.26 -11.99
C LEU A 105 -0.07 3.23 -12.69
N THR A 106 -1.21 2.72 -13.10
CA THR A 106 -2.34 3.57 -13.47
C THR A 106 -2.88 4.31 -12.24
N GLU A 107 -3.54 5.45 -12.45
CA GLU A 107 -4.11 6.21 -11.34
C GLU A 107 -5.10 5.42 -10.51
N ARG A 108 -5.89 4.55 -11.14
CA ARG A 108 -6.84 3.69 -10.44
C ARG A 108 -6.15 2.68 -9.53
N GLU A 109 -5.09 2.03 -10.00
CA GLU A 109 -4.29 1.12 -9.19
C GLU A 109 -3.64 1.86 -8.01
N ALA A 110 -3.01 3.00 -8.27
CA ALA A 110 -2.40 3.83 -7.24
C ALA A 110 -3.44 4.32 -6.22
N LYS A 111 -4.63 4.75 -6.66
CA LYS A 111 -5.75 5.17 -5.81
C LYS A 111 -6.21 4.04 -4.90
N TYR A 112 -6.43 2.85 -5.47
CA TYR A 112 -6.88 1.69 -4.72
C TYR A 112 -5.84 1.24 -3.66
N LEU A 113 -4.56 1.15 -4.02
CA LEU A 113 -3.49 0.79 -3.08
C LEU A 113 -3.31 1.86 -2.00
N THR A 114 -3.33 3.14 -2.38
CA THR A 114 -3.25 4.26 -1.42
C THR A 114 -4.41 4.23 -0.42
N ALA A 115 -5.63 3.93 -0.87
CA ALA A 115 -6.78 3.80 0.02
C ALA A 115 -6.57 2.68 1.05
N GLN A 116 -6.05 1.51 0.62
CA GLN A 116 -5.74 0.41 1.52
C GLN A 116 -4.65 0.76 2.54
N ILE A 117 -3.57 1.42 2.10
CA ILE A 117 -2.49 1.91 2.97
C ILE A 117 -3.06 2.87 4.02
N LEU A 118 -3.86 3.86 3.61
CA LEU A 118 -4.47 4.83 4.52
C LEU A 118 -5.42 4.16 5.52
N VAL A 119 -6.17 3.13 5.12
CA VAL A 119 -7.05 2.37 6.02
C VAL A 119 -6.23 1.60 7.06
N ALA A 120 -5.13 0.97 6.66
CA ALA A 120 -4.19 0.33 7.59
C ALA A 120 -3.55 1.35 8.55
N LEU A 121 -3.12 2.52 8.04
CA LEU A 121 -2.55 3.58 8.88
C LEU A 121 -3.57 4.17 9.83
N ARG A 122 -4.85 4.29 9.44
CA ARG A 122 -5.92 4.69 10.37
C ARG A 122 -5.95 3.76 11.58
N TYR A 123 -5.89 2.46 11.35
CA TYR A 123 -5.90 1.45 12.40
C TYR A 123 -4.69 1.57 13.35
N LEU A 124 -3.49 1.77 12.79
CA LEU A 124 -2.24 1.94 13.55
C LEU A 124 -2.22 3.25 14.35
N HIS A 125 -2.53 4.38 13.69
CA HIS A 125 -2.47 5.71 14.30
C HIS A 125 -3.50 5.88 15.42
N LEU A 126 -4.66 5.22 15.34
CA LEU A 126 -5.65 5.19 16.43
C LEU A 126 -5.16 4.41 17.66
N ARG A 127 -4.18 3.53 17.50
CA ARG A 127 -3.49 2.80 18.58
C ARG A 127 -2.19 3.47 18.99
N SER A 128 -1.95 4.69 18.54
CA SER A 128 -0.70 5.42 18.78
C SER A 128 0.52 4.70 18.20
N ILE A 129 0.38 3.87 17.17
CA ILE A 129 1.50 3.19 16.51
C ILE A 129 1.84 3.94 15.23
N VAL A 130 3.13 4.22 15.03
CA VAL A 130 3.70 4.82 13.81
C VAL A 130 4.59 3.78 13.14
N HIS A 131 4.48 3.62 11.83
CA HIS A 131 5.23 2.60 11.09
C HIS A 131 6.72 2.96 10.93
N CYS A 132 7.00 4.22 10.60
CA CYS A 132 8.34 4.82 10.44
C CYS A 132 9.16 4.35 9.23
N ASP A 133 8.81 3.24 8.57
CA ASP A 133 9.52 2.76 7.36
C ASP A 133 8.55 2.36 6.25
N LEU A 134 7.62 3.26 5.90
CA LEU A 134 6.72 3.01 4.77
C LEU A 134 7.44 3.26 3.45
N LYS A 135 7.36 2.25 2.58
CA LYS A 135 7.88 2.25 1.21
C LYS A 135 7.17 1.14 0.41
N PRO A 136 7.19 1.15 -0.93
CA PRO A 136 6.50 0.16 -1.76
C PRO A 136 6.88 -1.30 -1.43
N GLU A 137 8.13 -1.57 -1.07
CA GLU A 137 8.62 -2.90 -0.66
C GLU A 137 7.93 -3.43 0.60
N ASN A 138 7.49 -2.52 1.48
CA ASN A 138 6.81 -2.86 2.73
C ASN A 138 5.27 -2.89 2.57
N VAL A 139 4.76 -2.81 1.34
CA VAL A 139 3.33 -2.96 0.99
C VAL A 139 3.16 -4.26 0.23
N LEU A 140 2.88 -5.35 0.94
CA LEU A 140 2.77 -6.69 0.39
C LEU A 140 1.40 -6.95 -0.24
N LEU A 141 1.37 -7.77 -1.29
CA LEU A 141 0.18 -8.04 -2.10
C LEU A 141 -0.25 -9.51 -2.00
N THR A 142 -1.57 -9.76 -1.93
CA THR A 142 -2.11 -11.13 -1.81
C THR A 142 -2.10 -11.94 -3.11
N CYS A 143 -1.93 -11.28 -4.25
CA CYS A 143 -1.96 -11.88 -5.59
C CYS A 143 -0.58 -11.74 -6.24
N PRO A 144 -0.15 -12.70 -7.10
CA PRO A 144 1.13 -12.59 -7.79
C PRO A 144 1.20 -11.35 -8.69
N VAL A 145 2.42 -10.90 -8.95
CA VAL A 145 2.74 -9.84 -9.91
C VAL A 145 3.26 -10.50 -11.21
N GLY A 146 2.75 -10.10 -12.38
CA GLY A 146 3.33 -10.58 -13.65
C GLY A 146 2.48 -10.36 -14.92
N PRO A 147 3.07 -10.55 -16.11
CA PRO A 147 2.44 -10.26 -17.41
C PRO A 147 1.23 -11.14 -17.75
N SER A 148 1.02 -12.22 -17.00
CA SER A 148 -0.17 -13.09 -17.06
C SER A 148 -1.24 -12.64 -16.06
N TYR A 149 -1.56 -11.34 -16.02
CA TYR A 149 -2.89 -10.86 -15.59
C TYR A 149 -3.96 -11.24 -16.62
N ALA A 150 -3.88 -12.48 -17.12
CA ALA A 150 -4.81 -13.04 -18.06
C ALA A 150 -6.14 -13.31 -17.33
N VAL A 151 -7.03 -12.33 -17.46
CA VAL A 151 -8.44 -12.56 -17.77
C VAL A 151 -9.33 -12.95 -16.56
N ALA A 152 -8.82 -13.42 -15.41
CA ALA A 152 -9.62 -13.45 -14.17
C ALA A 152 -8.76 -13.40 -12.90
N GLN A 153 -8.65 -12.26 -12.22
CA GLN A 153 -8.28 -12.24 -10.80
C GLN A 153 -8.43 -10.85 -10.15
N ARG A 154 -8.98 -10.86 -8.94
CA ARG A 154 -9.28 -9.75 -8.02
C ARG A 154 -8.05 -8.83 -7.80
N PHE A 155 -8.27 -7.52 -7.66
CA PHE A 155 -7.21 -6.62 -7.17
C PHE A 155 -6.60 -7.15 -5.87
N PRO A 156 -5.27 -7.05 -5.70
CA PRO A 156 -4.61 -7.55 -4.51
C PRO A 156 -5.06 -6.76 -3.27
N LEU A 157 -5.27 -7.48 -2.17
CA LEU A 157 -5.30 -6.84 -0.86
C LEU A 157 -3.88 -6.45 -0.49
N ALA A 158 -3.69 -5.19 -0.11
CA ALA A 158 -2.42 -4.66 0.34
C ALA A 158 -2.30 -4.82 1.87
N LYS A 159 -1.14 -5.29 2.32
CA LYS A 159 -0.83 -5.44 3.75
C LYS A 159 0.51 -4.82 4.06
N LEU A 160 0.54 -3.97 5.10
CA LEU A 160 1.77 -3.41 5.63
C LEU A 160 2.57 -4.49 6.37
N CYS A 161 3.87 -4.52 6.14
CA CYS A 161 4.83 -5.39 6.83
C CYS A 161 6.07 -4.63 7.31
N ASP A 162 6.97 -5.35 7.98
CA ASP A 162 8.24 -4.85 8.53
C ASP A 162 8.09 -3.71 9.56
N PHE A 163 7.71 -4.11 10.79
CA PHE A 163 7.49 -3.20 11.91
C PHE A 163 8.76 -2.99 12.75
N GLY A 164 9.96 -3.35 12.25
CA GLY A 164 11.23 -3.19 12.96
C GLY A 164 11.50 -1.74 13.42
N PHE A 165 11.06 -0.77 12.61
CA PHE A 165 11.17 0.65 12.91
C PHE A 165 9.93 1.24 13.59
N ALA A 166 8.86 0.47 13.76
CA ALA A 166 7.63 0.96 14.32
C ALA A 166 7.79 1.40 15.78
N ARG A 167 7.03 2.42 16.19
CA ARG A 167 7.10 3.02 17.53
C ARG A 167 5.71 3.31 18.08
N ILE A 168 5.57 3.25 19.41
CA ILE A 168 4.36 3.66 20.13
C ILE A 168 4.55 5.11 20.61
N ILE A 169 3.67 6.02 20.19
CA ILE A 169 3.65 7.43 20.59
C ILE A 169 3.41 7.51 22.10
N GLY A 170 4.26 8.24 22.82
CA GLY A 170 4.16 8.46 24.26
C GLY A 170 5.13 7.62 25.11
N ASP A 171 5.82 6.64 24.51
CA ASP A 171 6.90 5.92 25.18
C ASP A 171 8.15 6.82 25.31
N LYS A 172 8.92 6.68 26.41
CA LYS A 172 10.14 7.47 26.67
C LYS A 172 11.23 7.25 25.60
N SER A 173 11.11 6.15 24.84
CA SER A 173 11.90 5.75 23.67
C SER A 173 11.62 6.58 22.40
N PHE A 174 10.64 7.49 22.44
CA PHE A 174 10.25 8.38 21.34
C PHE A 174 11.28 9.48 21.01
N ARG A 175 12.57 9.22 21.24
CA ARG A 175 13.65 10.19 21.05
C ARG A 175 14.68 9.69 20.05
N ARG A 176 14.80 10.49 18.99
CA ARG A 176 16.04 10.83 18.29
C ARG A 176 16.86 9.69 17.66
N SER A 177 16.27 8.98 16.70
CA SER A 177 17.02 8.09 15.80
C SER A 177 16.61 8.34 14.35
N LEU A 178 17.61 8.52 13.46
CA LEU A 178 17.43 8.49 12.02
C LEU A 178 17.12 7.03 11.64
N VAL A 179 15.90 6.75 11.21
CA VAL A 179 15.42 5.41 10.85
C VAL A 179 14.56 5.50 9.60
N GLY A 180 14.60 4.46 8.76
CA GLY A 180 13.89 4.35 7.49
C GLY A 180 14.78 4.50 6.26
N THR A 181 14.24 4.22 5.08
CA THR A 181 14.95 4.38 3.79
C THR A 181 15.07 5.87 3.39
N PRO A 182 16.27 6.42 3.11
CA PRO A 182 16.51 7.86 2.92
C PRO A 182 15.53 8.59 1.99
N ALA A 183 15.21 8.01 0.83
CA ALA A 183 14.31 8.59 -0.16
C ALA A 183 12.86 8.79 0.33
N TYR A 184 12.45 8.12 1.42
CA TYR A 184 11.11 8.18 2.00
C TYR A 184 11.05 8.97 3.31
N LEU A 185 12.18 9.50 3.79
CA LEU A 185 12.28 10.17 5.09
C LEU A 185 11.63 11.55 5.08
N ALA A 186 10.84 11.82 6.12
CA ALA A 186 10.27 13.14 6.35
C ALA A 186 11.34 14.13 6.87
N PRO A 187 11.25 15.44 6.54
CA PRO A 187 12.25 16.43 6.91
C PRO A 187 12.49 16.55 8.43
N GLU A 188 11.45 16.33 9.24
CA GLU A 188 11.58 16.37 10.70
C GLU A 188 12.40 15.21 11.30
N VAL A 189 12.46 14.07 10.60
CA VAL A 189 13.30 12.92 10.99
C VAL A 189 14.77 13.30 10.83
N LEU A 190 15.13 13.94 9.71
CA LEU A 190 16.47 14.46 9.44
C LEU A 190 16.89 15.53 10.46
N LYS A 191 15.95 16.39 10.87
CA LYS A 191 16.20 17.48 11.84
C LYS A 191 16.21 17.02 13.30
N ASN A 192 15.99 15.73 13.56
CA ASN A 192 15.98 15.14 14.91
C ASN A 192 15.00 15.81 15.89
N LYS A 193 13.96 16.47 15.37
CA LYS A 193 12.89 17.11 16.13
C LYS A 193 11.82 16.04 16.27
N GLY A 194 11.68 15.44 17.46
CA GLY A 194 10.79 14.30 17.74
C GLY A 194 9.57 14.25 16.82
N TYR A 195 9.40 13.13 16.13
CA TYR A 195 8.44 12.98 15.04
C TYR A 195 7.03 12.71 15.58
N ASN A 196 6.04 12.40 14.74
CA ASN A 196 4.71 11.90 15.14
C ASN A 196 4.12 11.10 13.96
N ARG A 197 2.85 10.70 14.04
CA ARG A 197 2.14 9.99 12.97
C ARG A 197 2.20 10.65 11.57
N ALA A 198 2.56 11.93 11.47
CA ALA A 198 2.69 12.65 10.21
C ALA A 198 3.88 12.17 9.35
N ILE A 199 4.88 11.46 9.92
CA ILE A 199 5.98 10.91 9.12
C ILE A 199 5.48 9.85 8.14
N ASP A 200 4.59 8.97 8.59
CA ASP A 200 3.98 7.94 7.72
C ASP A 200 3.23 8.61 6.56
N MET A 201 2.60 9.77 6.82
CA MET A 201 1.88 10.52 5.78
C MET A 201 2.81 11.15 4.74
N TRP A 202 4.03 11.54 5.12
CA TRP A 202 5.05 11.96 4.15
C TRP A 202 5.43 10.79 3.24
N SER A 203 5.72 9.63 3.84
CA SER A 203 6.05 8.42 3.09
C SER A 203 4.92 7.98 2.15
N VAL A 204 3.65 8.14 2.55
CA VAL A 204 2.50 7.94 1.62
C VAL A 204 2.58 8.88 0.42
N GLY A 205 2.94 10.15 0.61
CA GLY A 205 3.13 11.10 -0.49
C GLY A 205 4.25 10.68 -1.44
N VAL A 206 5.36 10.18 -0.92
CA VAL A 206 6.47 9.63 -1.73
C VAL A 206 6.03 8.36 -2.47
N ILE A 207 5.34 7.43 -1.80
CA ILE A 207 4.79 6.21 -2.43
C ILE A 207 3.86 6.59 -3.57
N MET A 208 2.93 7.53 -3.38
CA MET A 208 2.03 7.99 -4.43
C MET A 208 2.79 8.57 -5.61
N TYR A 209 3.80 9.41 -5.35
CA TYR A 209 4.64 10.00 -6.39
C TYR A 209 5.32 8.91 -7.22
N VAL A 210 6.06 8.01 -6.56
CA VAL A 210 6.78 6.89 -7.22
C VAL A 210 5.82 5.98 -7.98
N SER A 211 4.65 5.69 -7.42
CA SER A 211 3.65 4.84 -8.06
C SER A 211 3.14 5.43 -9.36
N LEU A 212 2.93 6.75 -9.40
CA LEU A 212 2.34 7.44 -10.54
C LEU A 212 3.36 7.87 -11.59
N SER A 213 4.62 8.13 -11.20
CA SER A 213 5.65 8.58 -12.14
C SER A 213 6.71 7.55 -12.48
N GLY A 214 6.88 6.50 -11.67
CA GLY A 214 8.02 5.58 -11.76
C GLY A 214 9.34 6.20 -11.30
N THR A 215 9.33 7.41 -10.73
CA THR A 215 10.53 8.17 -10.32
C THR A 215 10.40 8.67 -8.90
N PHE A 216 11.53 8.98 -8.25
CA PHE A 216 11.51 9.58 -6.92
C PHE A 216 11.25 11.10 -6.98
N PRO A 217 10.56 11.67 -5.98
CA PRO A 217 10.36 13.12 -5.90
C PRO A 217 11.63 13.88 -5.51
N PHE A 218 12.59 13.21 -4.87
CA PHE A 218 13.86 13.78 -4.44
C PHE A 218 15.00 12.98 -5.06
N ASN A 219 15.96 13.68 -5.68
CA ASN A 219 17.07 13.05 -6.40
C ASN A 219 18.19 12.63 -5.42
N GLU A 220 18.70 11.41 -5.58
CA GLU A 220 19.83 10.88 -4.79
C GLU A 220 21.19 11.46 -5.25
N ASP A 221 21.30 11.95 -6.48
CA ASP A 221 22.54 12.50 -7.04
C ASP A 221 22.86 13.94 -6.58
N GLU A 222 21.90 14.60 -5.93
CA GLU A 222 22.06 15.91 -5.31
C GLU A 222 22.11 15.78 -3.78
N GLU A 223 22.23 16.90 -3.06
CA GLU A 223 22.02 16.93 -1.61
C GLU A 223 20.54 16.65 -1.29
N ILE A 224 20.13 15.37 -1.34
CA ILE A 224 18.75 14.90 -1.10
C ILE A 224 18.18 15.43 0.22
N THR A 225 19.04 15.59 1.22
CA THR A 225 18.71 16.20 2.51
C THR A 225 18.18 17.62 2.35
N ASP A 226 18.80 18.41 1.47
CA ASP A 226 18.42 19.80 1.21
C ASP A 226 17.14 19.88 0.38
N GLN A 227 16.97 18.99 -0.61
CA GLN A 227 15.71 18.89 -1.33
C GLN A 227 14.53 18.54 -0.40
N ILE A 228 14.71 17.54 0.47
CA ILE A 228 13.72 17.16 1.48
C ILE A 228 13.47 18.33 2.44
N ASN A 229 14.52 19.01 2.92
CA ASN A 229 14.40 20.13 3.85
C ASN A 229 13.62 21.33 3.29
N ASN A 230 13.69 21.52 1.97
CA ASN A 230 13.02 22.58 1.23
C ASN A 230 11.72 22.14 0.55
N ALA A 231 11.40 20.84 0.60
CA ALA A 231 10.35 20.22 -0.21
C ALA A 231 10.48 20.61 -1.69
N ALA A 232 11.72 20.61 -2.20
CA ALA A 232 12.04 20.94 -3.58
C ALA A 232 11.85 19.68 -4.45
N PHE A 233 10.60 19.42 -4.85
CA PHE A 233 10.24 18.41 -5.84
C PHE A 233 9.40 19.06 -6.94
N MET A 234 9.32 18.42 -8.11
CA MET A 234 8.63 18.96 -9.27
C MET A 234 7.78 17.88 -9.96
N PHE A 235 6.82 18.31 -10.77
CA PHE A 235 5.98 17.45 -11.59
C PHE A 235 6.34 17.68 -13.08
N PRO A 236 7.37 17.00 -13.61
CA PRO A 236 7.77 17.18 -15.01
C PRO A 236 6.65 16.78 -15.97
N ALA A 237 6.53 17.46 -17.11
CA ALA A 237 5.41 17.27 -18.05
C ALA A 237 5.14 15.79 -18.40
N LYS A 238 6.18 14.97 -18.54
CA LYS A 238 6.02 13.51 -18.66
C LYS A 238 6.44 12.83 -17.35
N PRO A 239 5.62 11.94 -16.75
CA PRO A 239 4.26 11.55 -17.16
C PRO A 239 3.14 12.46 -16.59
N TRP A 240 3.46 13.52 -15.84
CA TRP A 240 2.48 14.24 -15.02
C TRP A 240 1.42 15.04 -15.77
N GLN A 241 1.59 15.30 -17.08
CA GLN A 241 0.55 15.89 -17.93
C GLN A 241 -0.65 14.95 -18.14
N GLU A 242 -0.44 13.63 -17.99
CA GLU A 242 -1.50 12.61 -18.10
C GLU A 242 -2.13 12.27 -16.75
N ILE A 243 -1.62 12.85 -15.66
CA ILE A 243 -2.06 12.59 -14.28
C ILE A 243 -2.97 13.72 -13.83
N SER A 244 -4.06 13.37 -13.15
CA SER A 244 -5.08 14.29 -12.67
C SER A 244 -4.50 15.34 -11.71
N GLU A 245 -5.00 16.57 -11.83
CA GLU A 245 -4.65 17.65 -10.93
C GLU A 245 -4.99 17.30 -9.47
N GLN A 246 -6.04 16.49 -9.25
CA GLN A 246 -6.45 15.99 -7.95
C GLN A 246 -5.39 15.07 -7.34
N ALA A 247 -4.75 14.18 -8.12
CA ALA A 247 -3.66 13.35 -7.62
C ALA A 247 -2.46 14.21 -7.19
N ILE A 248 -2.10 15.19 -8.04
CA ILE A 248 -1.02 16.14 -7.81
C ILE A 248 -1.29 16.99 -6.55
N ASP A 249 -2.52 17.48 -6.35
CA ASP A 249 -2.88 18.24 -5.15
C ASP A 249 -2.71 17.37 -3.90
N LEU A 250 -3.21 16.12 -3.90
CA LEU A 250 -3.07 15.25 -2.74
C LEU A 250 -1.60 14.99 -2.37
N ILE A 251 -0.75 14.69 -3.35
CA ILE A 251 0.70 14.54 -3.14
C ILE A 251 1.27 15.82 -2.52
N THR A 252 0.90 16.98 -3.05
CA THR A 252 1.34 18.29 -2.55
C THR A 252 0.92 18.53 -1.11
N LYS A 253 -0.29 18.09 -0.70
CA LYS A 253 -0.76 18.19 0.69
C LYS A 253 -0.08 17.21 1.64
N LEU A 254 0.41 16.07 1.13
CA LEU A 254 1.15 15.06 1.90
C LEU A 254 2.62 15.44 2.07
N LEU A 255 3.24 16.07 1.07
CA LEU A 255 4.64 16.49 1.08
C LEU A 255 4.82 17.92 1.63
N GLN A 256 4.10 18.26 2.70
CA GLN A 256 4.21 19.55 3.38
C GLN A 256 5.29 19.54 4.47
N LEU A 257 6.18 20.54 4.47
CA LEU A 257 7.19 20.74 5.52
C LEU A 257 6.58 21.06 6.89
N LYS A 258 5.51 21.86 6.91
CA LYS A 258 4.81 22.23 8.14
C LYS A 258 3.87 21.10 8.55
N LEU A 259 4.16 20.41 9.65
CA LEU A 259 3.36 19.27 10.16
C LEU A 259 1.86 19.57 10.27
N LYS A 260 1.49 20.78 10.69
CA LYS A 260 0.07 21.21 10.81
C LYS A 260 -0.64 21.36 9.45
N LYS A 261 0.12 21.59 8.38
CA LYS A 261 -0.40 21.68 7.01
C LYS A 261 -0.44 20.31 6.33
N ARG A 262 0.44 19.38 6.74
CA ARG A 262 0.48 18.01 6.22
C ARG A 262 -0.84 17.29 6.49
N TYR A 263 -1.37 16.63 5.47
CA TYR A 263 -2.62 15.89 5.62
C TYR A 263 -2.44 14.68 6.53
N SER A 264 -3.40 14.51 7.44
CA SER A 264 -3.58 13.28 8.21
C SER A 264 -4.37 12.26 7.40
N VAL A 265 -4.34 10.98 7.80
CA VAL A 265 -5.15 9.90 7.23
C VAL A 265 -6.60 10.31 6.93
N ALA A 266 -7.30 10.91 7.90
CA ALA A 266 -8.71 11.31 7.71
C ALA A 266 -8.90 12.39 6.63
N ARG A 267 -7.97 13.34 6.53
CA ARG A 267 -8.01 14.40 5.49
C ARG A 267 -7.67 13.83 4.12
N SER A 268 -6.72 12.89 4.05
CA SER A 268 -6.36 12.22 2.79
C SER A 268 -7.47 11.33 2.26
N LEU A 269 -8.14 10.56 3.13
CA LEU A 269 -9.29 9.73 2.74
C LEU A 269 -10.47 10.58 2.22
N ASN A 270 -10.66 11.78 2.77
CA ASN A 270 -11.70 12.71 2.35
C ASN A 270 -11.26 13.68 1.23
N HIS A 271 -10.05 13.49 0.68
CA HIS A 271 -9.57 14.34 -0.41
C HIS A 271 -10.32 14.06 -1.70
N GLU A 272 -10.48 15.08 -2.54
CA GLU A 272 -11.15 14.98 -3.83
C GLU A 272 -10.63 13.79 -4.63
N TRP A 273 -9.33 13.63 -4.87
CA TRP A 273 -8.80 12.43 -5.55
C TRP A 273 -9.32 11.06 -5.04
N MET A 274 -9.62 10.94 -3.75
CA MET A 274 -10.19 9.72 -3.15
C MET A 274 -11.71 9.63 -3.24
N GLN A 275 -12.38 10.77 -3.31
CA GLN A 275 -13.84 10.92 -3.29
C GLN A 275 -14.43 11.23 -4.67
N ASP A 276 -13.59 11.65 -5.62
CA ASP A 276 -13.98 12.20 -6.90
C ASP A 276 -14.39 11.05 -7.80
N PHE A 277 -15.69 10.85 -7.73
CA PHE A 277 -16.54 10.06 -8.59
C PHE A 277 -17.41 11.00 -9.44
N THR A 278 -17.11 12.31 -9.43
CA THR A 278 -18.15 13.35 -9.38
C THR A 278 -18.42 14.06 -10.70
N ALA A 279 -17.61 13.92 -11.75
CA ALA A 279 -17.74 14.81 -12.90
C ALA A 279 -18.61 14.30 -14.07
N ALA A 280 -18.91 13.00 -14.17
CA ALA A 280 -19.43 12.46 -15.44
C ALA A 280 -20.68 11.57 -15.34
N THR A 281 -21.60 11.87 -14.41
CA THR A 281 -22.97 11.31 -14.50
C THR A 281 -23.76 11.90 -15.66
N ASN A 282 -23.37 13.08 -16.15
CA ASN A 282 -24.01 13.76 -17.28
C ASN A 282 -23.39 13.41 -18.64
N LEU A 283 -22.26 12.70 -18.68
CA LEU A 283 -21.57 12.29 -19.90
C LEU A 283 -21.19 10.81 -19.81
N ILE A 284 -21.65 10.02 -20.77
CA ILE A 284 -21.23 8.62 -20.91
C ILE A 284 -19.91 8.63 -21.65
N GLY A 285 -18.82 8.54 -20.90
CA GLY A 285 -17.45 8.55 -21.40
C GLY A 285 -16.60 7.44 -20.80
N PHE A 286 -15.39 7.30 -21.33
CA PHE A 286 -14.41 6.35 -20.82
C PHE A 286 -14.00 6.67 -19.36
N ASP A 287 -13.87 7.94 -19.02
CA ASP A 287 -13.50 8.40 -17.68
C ASP A 287 -14.57 8.02 -16.64
N SER A 288 -15.86 8.22 -16.94
CA SER A 288 -16.98 7.83 -16.08
C SER A 288 -17.03 6.33 -15.81
N LEU A 289 -16.64 5.52 -16.81
CA LEU A 289 -16.52 4.08 -16.64
C LEU A 289 -15.40 3.76 -15.66
N GLN A 290 -14.23 4.38 -15.81
CA GLN A 290 -13.10 4.14 -14.91
C GLN A 290 -13.42 4.55 -13.47
N ASP A 291 -14.17 5.62 -13.28
CA ASP A 291 -14.66 6.08 -11.98
C ASP A 291 -15.66 5.09 -11.36
N TYR A 292 -16.62 4.59 -12.14
CA TYR A 292 -17.57 3.57 -11.69
C TYR A 292 -16.87 2.30 -11.20
N VAL A 293 -15.85 1.86 -11.94
CA VAL A 293 -15.10 0.66 -11.55
C VAL A 293 -14.22 0.95 -10.33
N SER A 294 -13.60 2.14 -10.24
CA SER A 294 -12.85 2.57 -9.05
C SER A 294 -13.73 2.61 -7.79
N TRP A 295 -14.95 3.16 -7.90
CA TRP A 295 -15.93 3.17 -6.83
C TRP A 295 -16.30 1.74 -6.40
N SER A 296 -16.54 0.86 -7.37
CA SER A 296 -16.87 -0.55 -7.12
C SER A 296 -15.75 -1.28 -6.37
N ASP A 297 -14.49 -0.98 -6.70
CA ASP A 297 -13.31 -1.51 -6.00
C ASP A 297 -13.30 -1.06 -4.52
N LEU A 298 -13.49 0.24 -4.25
CA LEU A 298 -13.56 0.76 -2.88
C LEU A 298 -14.76 0.19 -2.11
N ARG A 299 -15.92 0.05 -2.75
CA ARG A 299 -17.12 -0.51 -2.12
C ARG A 299 -16.91 -1.98 -1.71
N ARG A 300 -16.21 -2.76 -2.54
CA ARG A 300 -15.81 -4.14 -2.17
C ARG A 300 -14.78 -4.18 -1.05
N LEU A 301 -13.84 -3.24 -1.04
CA LEU A 301 -12.89 -3.12 0.08
C LEU A 301 -13.65 -2.89 1.40
N GLU A 302 -14.65 -2.01 1.41
CA GLU A 302 -15.52 -1.80 2.57
C GLU A 302 -16.34 -3.03 2.95
N ALA A 303 -16.88 -3.76 1.96
CA ALA A 303 -17.63 -4.99 2.20
C ALA A 303 -16.73 -6.07 2.85
N SER A 304 -15.49 -6.22 2.37
CA SER A 304 -14.54 -7.23 2.84
C SER A 304 -13.90 -6.89 4.20
N ILE A 305 -13.50 -5.64 4.42
CA ILE A 305 -12.82 -5.20 5.66
C ILE A 305 -13.81 -4.71 6.72
N GLY A 306 -14.82 -3.94 6.30
CA GLY A 306 -15.77 -3.26 7.18
C GLY A 306 -16.96 -4.12 7.62
N LYS A 307 -17.04 -5.40 7.20
CA LYS A 307 -18.21 -6.26 7.40
C LYS A 307 -19.50 -5.57 6.92
N GLY A 308 -19.43 -4.89 5.77
CA GLY A 308 -20.53 -4.12 5.19
C GLY A 308 -20.67 -2.67 5.67
N LYS A 309 -19.92 -2.23 6.70
CA LYS A 309 -19.90 -0.82 7.12
C LYS A 309 -19.15 0.04 6.11
N ARG A 310 -19.74 1.19 5.77
CA ARG A 310 -19.17 2.19 4.86
C ARG A 310 -18.21 3.13 5.62
N PHE A 311 -17.05 3.42 5.04
CA PHE A 311 -16.01 4.27 5.63
C PHE A 311 -15.03 4.93 4.63
N LEU A 312 -15.19 4.69 3.32
CA LEU A 312 -14.43 5.23 2.19
C LEU A 312 -15.33 5.94 1.18
N THR A 313 -16.47 5.33 0.84
CA THR A 313 -17.43 5.87 -0.14
C THR A 313 -18.59 6.57 0.58
N ALA A 314 -19.43 7.31 -0.15
CA ALA A 314 -20.65 7.92 0.37
C ALA A 314 -21.89 7.06 0.05
N SER A 315 -22.91 7.10 0.91
CA SER A 315 -24.16 6.34 0.69
C SER A 315 -24.95 6.84 -0.53
N GLY A 316 -24.84 8.13 -0.87
CA GLY A 316 -25.42 8.71 -2.08
C GLY A 316 -24.75 8.26 -3.39
N ASP A 317 -23.55 7.66 -3.31
CA ASP A 317 -22.85 7.16 -4.50
C ASP A 317 -23.59 5.98 -5.12
N ASP A 318 -24.28 5.15 -4.31
CA ASP A 318 -24.95 3.94 -4.78
C ASP A 318 -26.02 4.27 -5.84
N SER A 319 -26.91 5.23 -5.55
CA SER A 319 -27.94 5.67 -6.50
C SER A 319 -27.34 6.31 -7.74
N THR A 320 -26.25 7.06 -7.56
CA THR A 320 -25.56 7.78 -8.61
C THR A 320 -24.93 6.81 -9.60
N TRP A 321 -24.20 5.83 -9.09
CA TRP A 321 -23.52 4.82 -9.90
C TRP A 321 -24.47 3.78 -10.50
N GLU A 322 -25.56 3.44 -9.81
CA GLU A 322 -26.59 2.58 -10.39
C GLU A 322 -27.33 3.29 -11.54
N ALA A 323 -27.59 4.60 -11.42
CA ALA A 323 -28.13 5.39 -12.51
C ALA A 323 -27.18 5.41 -13.70
N PHE A 324 -25.88 5.70 -13.48
CA PHE A 324 -24.86 5.63 -14.53
C PHE A 324 -24.84 4.26 -15.23
N ARG A 325 -24.80 3.17 -14.45
CA ARG A 325 -24.78 1.79 -14.94
C ARG A 325 -25.99 1.50 -15.83
N ASN A 326 -27.19 1.91 -15.41
CA ASN A 326 -28.41 1.72 -16.17
C ASN A 326 -28.37 2.46 -17.52
N VAL A 327 -27.94 3.72 -17.53
CA VAL A 327 -27.82 4.50 -18.76
C VAL A 327 -26.71 3.95 -19.68
N TRP A 328 -25.59 3.50 -19.11
CA TRP A 328 -24.53 2.84 -19.87
C TRP A 328 -25.05 1.58 -20.57
N ASN A 329 -25.76 0.72 -19.82
CA ASN A 329 -26.31 -0.53 -20.32
C ASN A 329 -27.40 -0.32 -21.38
N SER A 330 -28.19 0.75 -21.28
CA SER A 330 -29.23 1.05 -22.27
C SER A 330 -28.67 1.53 -23.61
N LYS A 331 -27.40 1.97 -23.68
CA LYS A 331 -26.76 2.47 -24.91
C LYS A 331 -25.85 1.44 -25.60
N LYS A 332 -25.66 0.25 -25.03
CA LYS A 332 -24.76 -0.79 -25.55
C LYS A 332 -25.57 -2.01 -26.01
N ASP A 333 -25.80 -2.15 -27.31
CA ASP A 333 -26.59 -3.26 -27.90
C ASP A 333 -25.87 -4.62 -27.95
N ASN A 334 -24.55 -4.67 -27.80
CA ASN A 334 -23.73 -5.85 -28.15
C ASN A 334 -23.20 -6.68 -26.96
N GLY A 335 -24.02 -6.93 -25.92
CA GLY A 335 -23.71 -7.94 -24.89
C GLY A 335 -22.68 -7.56 -23.80
N SER A 336 -22.05 -6.39 -23.87
CA SER A 336 -21.11 -5.89 -22.84
C SER A 336 -21.81 -5.03 -21.78
N GLN A 337 -22.74 -5.61 -21.02
CA GLN A 337 -23.41 -4.93 -19.92
C GLN A 337 -22.47 -4.78 -18.71
N LEU A 338 -22.50 -3.61 -18.05
CA LEU A 338 -21.94 -3.40 -16.72
C LEU A 338 -22.75 -4.20 -15.70
N PRO A 339 -22.09 -5.04 -14.88
CA PRO A 339 -22.76 -5.79 -13.84
C PRO A 339 -22.93 -4.89 -12.62
N GLU A 340 -23.59 -5.39 -11.57
CA GLU A 340 -23.67 -4.68 -10.29
C GLU A 340 -22.31 -4.65 -9.59
N TRP A 341 -22.06 -3.65 -8.74
CA TRP A 341 -20.76 -3.47 -8.08
C TRP A 341 -20.29 -4.69 -7.27
N GLN A 342 -21.20 -5.51 -6.75
CA GLN A 342 -20.88 -6.76 -6.05
C GLN A 342 -20.25 -7.78 -7.01
N ALA A 343 -20.67 -7.75 -8.27
CA ALA A 343 -20.20 -8.59 -9.35
C ALA A 343 -19.06 -7.95 -10.16
N ILE A 344 -18.77 -6.65 -9.98
CA ILE A 344 -17.65 -5.92 -10.63
C ILE A 344 -16.27 -6.38 -10.14
N GLY A 345 -16.05 -7.63 -9.77
CA GLY A 345 -14.65 -8.09 -9.69
C GLY A 345 -13.99 -7.96 -11.06
N TRP A 346 -12.66 -7.92 -11.12
CA TRP A 346 -11.92 -8.41 -12.30
C TRP A 346 -12.21 -9.93 -12.46
N ASN A 347 -13.47 -10.25 -12.75
CA ASN A 347 -14.01 -11.58 -12.92
C ASN A 347 -14.52 -11.64 -14.35
N ASN A 348 -14.06 -12.67 -15.04
CA ASN A 348 -14.34 -13.12 -16.40
C ASN A 348 -15.82 -13.21 -16.86
N GLN A 349 -16.77 -12.62 -16.13
CA GLN A 349 -18.18 -12.54 -16.54
C GLN A 349 -18.53 -11.20 -17.18
N CYS A 350 -17.64 -10.21 -17.13
CA CYS A 350 -17.75 -9.03 -17.96
C CYS A 350 -16.69 -9.10 -19.05
N GLN A 351 -17.10 -9.65 -20.19
CA GLN A 351 -16.44 -9.42 -21.47
C GLN A 351 -16.61 -7.94 -21.84
N PHE A 352 -15.88 -7.06 -21.16
CA PHE A 352 -15.46 -5.82 -21.78
C PHE A 352 -14.34 -6.22 -22.72
N SER A 353 -14.63 -6.19 -24.02
CA SER A 353 -13.62 -6.46 -25.03
C SER A 353 -12.39 -5.59 -24.76
N SER A 354 -11.22 -6.12 -25.11
CA SER A 354 -9.91 -5.44 -25.08
C SER A 354 -9.84 -4.14 -25.89
N VAL A 355 -10.97 -3.67 -26.44
CA VAL A 355 -11.16 -2.44 -27.20
C VAL A 355 -11.26 -1.21 -26.28
N LEU A 356 -11.65 -1.36 -25.01
CA LEU A 356 -11.79 -0.21 -24.09
C LEU A 356 -10.47 0.17 -23.40
N TYR A 357 -9.46 -0.70 -23.35
CA TYR A 357 -8.16 -0.45 -22.69
C TYR A 357 -7.05 0.04 -23.63
N ARG A 358 -7.37 0.42 -24.87
CA ARG A 358 -6.37 1.05 -25.74
C ARG A 358 -6.24 2.51 -25.32
N ALA A 359 -5.11 2.84 -24.70
CA ALA A 359 -4.48 4.13 -24.94
C ALA A 359 -4.50 4.34 -26.46
N THR A 360 -5.08 5.45 -26.90
CA THR A 360 -5.15 5.82 -28.31
C THR A 360 -3.77 5.69 -28.96
N GLU A 361 -3.59 4.65 -29.78
CA GLU A 361 -2.47 4.53 -30.70
C GLU A 361 -2.81 5.23 -32.01
N GLN A 362 -1.78 5.85 -32.61
CA GLN A 362 -1.62 6.28 -34.00
C GLN A 362 -2.20 7.65 -34.42
N ILE A 363 -1.29 8.63 -34.54
CA ILE A 363 -0.89 9.15 -35.86
C ILE A 363 0.62 8.91 -36.00
#